data_AF-A0A0L0V2T8-F1
#
_entry.id   AF-A0A0L0V2T8-F1
#
_cell.length_a   1.000
_cell.length_b   1.000
_cell.length_c   1.000
_cell.angle_alpha   90.00
_cell.angle_beta   90.00
_cell.angle_gamma   90.00
#
_symmetry.space_group_name_H-M   'P 1'
#
loop_
_entity.id
_entity.type
_entity.pdbx_description
1 polymer ?
#
loop_
_entity_poly.entity_id
_entity_poly.type
_entity_poly.pdbx_seq_one_letter_code
_entity_poly.pdbx_strand_id
1 'polypeptide(L)'
;MKALTDSVLTVPLLLLATLQRQNTVLLADEGAHLKYLGALADSCQQVLFQYIEFLRTQLTSCSMSDYEKALPSMELMWDQYQYDPAIVFQVWRPVLSATVRPALKIGTDGEVVINENLVSATLPTPVDQSLEPAHYPNSLLPTVTMAEKILPEQTRKLVGPHFFVTFWQLELFDIRMPDERYICETSRLNLLT
;
A
#
# COMPACT_ATOMS: atom_id res chain seq x y z
N MET A 1 -12.47 9.62 -14.31
CA MET A 1 -13.09 8.72 -13.31
C MET A 1 -14.48 8.27 -13.76
N LYS A 2 -15.46 9.18 -13.90
CA LYS A 2 -16.86 8.85 -14.25
C LYS A 2 -17.04 7.85 -15.41
N ALA A 3 -16.38 8.08 -16.55
CA ALA A 3 -16.45 7.15 -17.69
C ALA A 3 -15.92 5.74 -17.38
N LEU A 4 -14.94 5.60 -16.48
CA LEU A 4 -14.34 4.32 -16.11
C LEU A 4 -15.25 3.53 -15.14
N THR A 5 -15.90 4.22 -14.20
CA THR A 5 -16.91 3.59 -13.34
C THR A 5 -18.17 3.22 -14.09
N ASP A 6 -18.63 4.09 -14.98
CA ASP A 6 -19.84 3.84 -15.78
C ASP A 6 -19.64 2.63 -16.71
N SER A 7 -18.41 2.39 -17.16
CA SER A 7 -18.04 1.24 -17.99
C SER A 7 -17.56 0.01 -17.21
N VAL A 8 -17.47 0.09 -15.88
CA VAL A 8 -17.00 -1.02 -15.00
C VAL A 8 -15.62 -1.56 -15.42
N LEU A 9 -14.77 -0.70 -15.99
CA LEU A 9 -13.45 -1.10 -16.52
C LEU A 9 -12.32 -0.97 -15.51
N THR A 10 -12.60 -0.47 -14.29
CA THR A 10 -11.58 -0.28 -13.24
C THR A 10 -10.80 -1.55 -12.91
N VAL A 11 -11.51 -2.62 -12.54
CA VAL A 11 -10.89 -3.89 -12.17
C VAL A 11 -10.31 -4.61 -13.39
N PRO A 12 -11.03 -4.73 -14.53
CA PRO A 12 -10.47 -5.37 -15.72
C PRO A 12 -9.16 -4.76 -16.22
N LEU A 13 -9.02 -3.43 -16.21
CA LEU A 13 -7.78 -2.78 -16.65
C LEU A 13 -6.62 -3.06 -15.69
N LEU A 14 -6.85 -3.00 -14.38
CA LEU A 14 -5.86 -3.40 -13.38
C LEU A 14 -5.43 -4.86 -13.60
N LEU A 15 -6.42 -5.72 -13.87
CA LEU A 15 -6.21 -7.15 -14.08
C LEU A 15 -5.34 -7.42 -15.30
N LEU A 16 -5.76 -6.89 -16.44
CA LEU A 16 -5.09 -7.07 -17.72
C LEU A 16 -3.67 -6.49 -17.73
N ALA A 17 -3.45 -5.31 -17.13
CA ALA A 17 -2.12 -4.72 -17.04
C ALA A 17 -1.15 -5.60 -16.22
N THR A 18 -1.63 -6.16 -15.10
CA THR A 18 -0.83 -7.04 -14.26
C THR A 18 -0.55 -8.37 -14.95
N LEU A 19 -1.57 -8.97 -15.58
CA LEU A 19 -1.42 -10.22 -16.33
C LEU A 19 -0.49 -10.07 -17.53
N GLN A 20 -0.59 -8.97 -18.30
CA GLN A 20 0.30 -8.72 -19.42
C GLN A 20 1.76 -8.64 -18.99
N ARG A 21 2.03 -8.00 -17.84
CA ARG A 21 3.37 -7.99 -17.26
C ARG A 21 3.87 -9.40 -16.94
N GLN A 22 3.05 -10.24 -16.32
CA GLN A 22 3.43 -11.63 -16.02
C GLN A 22 3.65 -12.45 -17.30
N ASN A 23 2.75 -12.32 -18.27
CA ASN A 23 2.81 -13.03 -19.55
C ASN A 23 4.05 -12.68 -20.37
N THR A 24 4.59 -11.46 -20.20
CA THR A 24 5.85 -11.06 -20.86
C THR A 24 7.03 -11.96 -20.46
N VAL A 25 6.97 -12.56 -19.27
CA VAL A 25 7.99 -13.51 -18.78
C VAL A 25 7.55 -14.96 -18.97
N LEU A 26 6.29 -15.27 -18.65
CA LEU A 26 5.78 -16.66 -18.60
C LEU A 26 5.38 -17.24 -19.95
N LEU A 27 4.89 -16.39 -20.86
CA LEU A 27 4.37 -16.76 -22.18
C LEU A 27 5.17 -16.09 -23.30
N ALA A 28 6.45 -15.82 -23.04
CA ALA A 28 7.35 -15.26 -24.04
C ALA A 28 7.47 -16.23 -25.22
N ASP A 29 7.34 -15.70 -26.44
CA ASP A 29 7.58 -16.46 -27.66
C ASP A 29 9.07 -16.87 -27.75
N GLU A 30 9.34 -18.09 -28.20
CA GLU A 30 10.71 -18.64 -28.27
C GLU A 30 11.62 -17.81 -29.19
N GLY A 31 11.04 -17.11 -30.17
CA GLY A 31 11.75 -16.21 -31.08
C GLY A 31 11.91 -14.77 -30.57
N ALA A 32 11.33 -14.40 -29.43
CA ALA A 32 11.34 -13.02 -28.95
C ALA A 32 12.69 -12.64 -28.34
N HIS A 33 13.27 -11.53 -28.80
CA HIS A 33 14.52 -11.03 -28.25
C HIS A 33 14.35 -10.53 -26.81
N LEU A 34 15.25 -10.96 -25.91
CA LEU A 34 15.22 -10.61 -24.49
C LEU A 34 15.17 -9.09 -24.24
N LYS A 35 15.85 -8.29 -25.07
CA LYS A 35 15.82 -6.82 -24.96
C LYS A 35 14.41 -6.25 -25.16
N TYR A 36 13.66 -6.81 -26.11
CA TYR A 36 12.27 -6.42 -26.35
C TYR A 36 11.38 -6.84 -25.19
N LEU A 37 11.50 -8.08 -24.71
CA LEU A 37 10.73 -8.59 -23.57
C LEU A 37 11.00 -7.77 -22.29
N GLY A 38 12.25 -7.41 -22.03
CA GLY A 38 12.61 -6.54 -20.90
C GLY A 38 11.96 -5.16 -21.02
N ALA A 39 12.08 -4.52 -22.19
CA ALA A 39 11.46 -3.21 -22.42
C ALA A 39 9.92 -3.26 -22.30
N LEU A 40 9.29 -4.34 -22.76
CA LEU A 40 7.85 -4.55 -22.63
C LEU A 40 7.45 -4.74 -21.17
N ALA A 41 8.19 -5.54 -20.40
CA ALA A 41 7.93 -5.77 -18.98
C ALA A 41 8.04 -4.46 -18.18
N ASP A 42 9.10 -3.67 -18.42
CA ASP A 42 9.30 -2.36 -17.79
C ASP A 42 8.16 -1.40 -18.14
N SER A 43 7.76 -1.36 -19.42
CA SER A 43 6.64 -0.52 -19.89
C SER A 43 5.32 -0.91 -19.22
N CYS A 44 5.02 -2.20 -19.13
CA CYS A 44 3.83 -2.70 -18.43
C CYS A 44 3.87 -2.36 -16.94
N GLN A 45 5.02 -2.51 -16.28
CA GLN A 45 5.18 -2.14 -14.87
C GLN A 45 4.95 -0.65 -14.65
N GLN A 46 5.48 0.21 -15.53
CA GLN A 46 5.29 1.65 -15.46
C GLN A 46 3.82 2.04 -15.63
N VAL A 47 3.14 1.50 -16.65
CA VAL A 47 1.71 1.77 -16.89
C VAL A 47 0.86 1.26 -15.73
N LEU A 48 1.18 0.09 -15.18
CA LEU A 48 0.49 -0.47 -14.01
C LEU A 48 0.60 0.48 -12.80
N PHE A 49 1.81 0.96 -12.47
CA PHE A 49 1.99 1.88 -11.35
C PHE A 49 1.29 3.22 -11.59
N GLN A 50 1.38 3.78 -12.79
CA GLN A 50 0.64 5.01 -13.14
C GLN A 50 -0.86 4.82 -12.99
N TYR A 51 -1.38 3.65 -13.38
CA TYR A 51 -2.79 3.34 -13.24
C TYR A 51 -3.21 3.19 -11.77
N ILE A 52 -2.43 2.48 -10.96
CA ILE A 52 -2.70 2.34 -9.51
C ILE A 52 -2.69 3.72 -8.83
N GLU A 53 -1.72 4.57 -9.16
CA GLU A 53 -1.64 5.93 -8.60
C GLU A 53 -2.82 6.80 -9.06
N PHE A 54 -3.24 6.66 -10.33
CA PHE A 54 -4.46 7.30 -10.82
C PHE A 54 -5.69 6.85 -10.02
N LEU A 55 -5.86 5.54 -9.78
CA LEU A 55 -6.98 5.03 -8.99
C LEU A 55 -6.94 5.57 -7.55
N ARG A 56 -5.77 5.55 -6.91
CA ARG A 56 -5.56 6.09 -5.57
C ARG A 56 -5.93 7.57 -5.51
N THR A 57 -5.38 8.40 -6.39
CA THR A 57 -5.64 9.85 -6.38
C THR A 57 -7.09 10.21 -6.67
N GLN A 58 -7.76 9.51 -7.60
CA GLN A 58 -9.12 9.84 -8.02
C GLN A 58 -10.22 9.26 -7.15
N LEU A 59 -9.98 8.14 -6.45
CA LEU A 59 -10.98 7.50 -5.59
C LEU A 59 -10.81 7.92 -4.13
N THR A 60 -9.57 8.04 -3.63
CA THR A 60 -9.31 8.52 -2.27
C THR A 60 -9.73 9.99 -2.09
N SER A 61 -9.79 10.79 -3.17
CA SER A 61 -10.32 12.16 -3.10
C SER A 61 -11.79 12.24 -2.69
N CYS A 62 -12.58 11.18 -2.94
CA CYS A 62 -14.01 11.13 -2.64
C CYS A 62 -14.26 10.48 -1.27
N SER A 63 -13.71 9.27 -1.06
CA SER A 63 -13.80 8.52 0.20
C SER A 63 -12.90 7.28 0.16
N MET A 64 -12.30 6.90 1.30
CA MET A 64 -11.53 5.65 1.38
C MET A 64 -12.40 4.41 1.15
N SER A 65 -13.68 4.45 1.54
CA SER A 65 -14.62 3.34 1.33
C SER A 65 -14.93 3.09 -0.15
N ASP A 66 -14.87 4.13 -0.99
CA ASP A 66 -15.12 3.98 -2.42
C ASP A 66 -13.93 3.32 -3.12
N TYR A 67 -12.70 3.59 -2.66
CA TYR A 67 -11.50 2.92 -3.12
C TYR A 67 -11.55 1.42 -2.82
N GLU A 68 -11.87 1.05 -1.57
CA GLU A 68 -11.99 -0.36 -1.15
C GLU A 68 -13.04 -1.13 -1.97
N LYS A 69 -14.21 -0.52 -2.22
CA LYS A 69 -15.29 -1.14 -3.02
C LYS A 69 -14.95 -1.27 -4.51
N ALA A 70 -14.12 -0.39 -5.04
CA ALA A 70 -13.74 -0.40 -6.44
C ALA A 70 -12.67 -1.45 -6.77
N LEU A 71 -12.01 -2.01 -5.75
CA LEU A 71 -10.92 -2.96 -5.92
C LEU A 71 -11.39 -4.41 -5.78
N PRO A 72 -10.69 -5.36 -6.43
CA PRO A 72 -10.88 -6.77 -6.14
C PRO A 72 -10.37 -7.09 -4.73
N SER A 73 -11.02 -8.05 -4.06
CA SER A 73 -10.58 -8.54 -2.74
C SER A 73 -9.11 -8.95 -2.76
N MET A 74 -8.38 -8.62 -1.70
CA MET A 74 -6.98 -8.98 -1.54
C MET A 74 -6.77 -10.49 -1.72
N GLU A 75 -7.66 -11.31 -1.16
CA GLU A 75 -7.64 -12.78 -1.27
C GLU A 75 -7.69 -13.25 -2.72
N LEU A 76 -8.58 -12.65 -3.51
CA LEU A 76 -8.78 -13.01 -4.90
C LEU A 76 -7.57 -12.63 -5.77
N MET A 77 -6.94 -11.48 -5.49
CA MET A 77 -5.72 -11.06 -6.19
C MET A 77 -4.54 -12.00 -5.91
N TRP A 78 -4.34 -12.35 -4.64
CA TRP A 78 -3.16 -13.11 -4.23
C TRP A 78 -3.32 -14.61 -4.51
N ASP A 79 -4.49 -15.18 -4.25
CA ASP A 79 -4.74 -16.61 -4.40
C ASP A 79 -5.21 -16.98 -5.82
N GLN A 80 -6.29 -16.36 -6.34
CA GLN A 80 -6.84 -16.77 -7.64
C GLN A 80 -6.04 -16.24 -8.82
N TYR A 81 -5.65 -14.96 -8.77
CA TYR A 81 -4.89 -14.34 -9.85
C TYR A 81 -3.38 -14.51 -9.71
N GLN A 82 -2.91 -15.10 -8.61
CA GLN A 82 -1.49 -15.38 -8.36
C GLN A 82 -0.61 -14.15 -8.54
N TYR A 83 -1.08 -13.00 -8.04
CA TYR A 83 -0.31 -11.76 -8.10
C TYR A 83 0.87 -11.80 -7.16
N ASP A 84 1.96 -11.15 -7.60
CA ASP A 84 3.09 -10.87 -6.73
C ASP A 84 2.62 -10.08 -5.51
N PRO A 85 3.00 -10.49 -4.28
CA PRO A 85 2.65 -9.77 -3.06
C PRO A 85 2.95 -8.27 -3.15
N ALA A 86 4.04 -7.88 -3.81
CA ALA A 86 4.39 -6.47 -3.98
C ALA A 86 3.28 -5.68 -4.69
N ILE A 87 2.64 -6.26 -5.71
CA ILE A 87 1.52 -5.62 -6.43
C ILE A 87 0.26 -5.63 -5.56
N VAL A 88 -0.04 -6.74 -4.89
CA VAL A 88 -1.21 -6.85 -4.01
C VAL A 88 -1.17 -5.79 -2.91
N PHE A 89 -0.02 -5.69 -2.22
CA PHE A 89 0.18 -4.68 -1.20
C PHE A 89 0.21 -3.28 -1.80
N GLN A 90 0.82 -3.04 -2.96
CA GLN A 90 0.78 -1.70 -3.57
C GLN A 90 -0.65 -1.19 -3.81
N VAL A 91 -1.55 -2.07 -4.24
CA VAL A 91 -2.96 -1.74 -4.48
C VAL A 91 -3.72 -1.54 -3.16
N TRP A 92 -3.51 -2.40 -2.17
CA TRP A 92 -4.26 -2.34 -0.90
C TRP A 92 -3.65 -1.45 0.18
N ARG A 93 -2.42 -0.99 -0.02
CA ARG A 93 -1.64 -0.18 0.94
C ARG A 93 -2.40 1.05 1.43
N PRO A 94 -3.08 1.87 0.60
CA PRO A 94 -3.84 3.01 1.12
C PRO A 94 -4.85 2.60 2.20
N VAL A 95 -5.58 1.51 1.97
CA VAL A 95 -6.57 0.96 2.92
C VAL A 95 -5.88 0.48 4.19
N LEU A 96 -4.84 -0.35 4.07
CA LEU A 96 -4.09 -0.89 5.20
C LEU A 96 -3.41 0.20 6.04
N SER A 97 -2.93 1.26 5.40
CA SER A 97 -2.29 2.36 6.12
C SER A 97 -3.32 3.24 6.84
N ALA A 98 -4.53 3.39 6.31
CA ALA A 98 -5.60 4.11 7.01
C ALA A 98 -6.17 3.34 8.21
N THR A 99 -6.13 2.00 8.21
CA THR A 99 -6.59 1.20 9.36
C THR A 99 -5.59 1.15 10.50
N VAL A 100 -4.32 1.48 10.24
CA VAL A 100 -3.25 1.52 11.26
C VAL A 100 -2.97 2.94 11.74
N ARG A 101 -3.09 3.93 10.85
CA ARG A 101 -2.85 5.32 11.23
C ARG A 101 -3.96 5.82 12.16
N PRO A 102 -3.62 6.44 13.31
CA PRO A 102 -4.62 7.12 14.13
C PRO A 102 -5.32 8.19 13.31
N ALA A 103 -6.62 8.37 13.53
CA ALA A 103 -7.37 9.46 12.92
C ALA A 103 -6.88 10.80 13.50
N LEU A 104 -5.96 11.46 12.80
CA LEU A 104 -5.46 12.79 13.13
C LEU A 104 -6.48 13.83 12.66
N LYS A 105 -7.03 14.61 13.59
CA LYS A 105 -7.82 15.82 13.29
C LYS A 105 -6.93 17.03 13.51
N ILE A 106 -6.93 17.98 12.58
CA ILE A 106 -6.29 19.27 12.80
C ILE A 106 -7.32 20.17 13.48
N GLY A 107 -7.02 20.61 14.69
CA GLY A 107 -7.79 21.57 15.48
C GLY A 107 -7.84 22.94 14.81
N THR A 108 -8.76 23.78 15.26
CA THR A 108 -8.99 25.13 14.71
C THR A 108 -7.83 26.10 14.93
N ASP A 109 -6.90 25.74 15.80
CA ASP A 109 -5.65 26.41 16.17
C ASP A 109 -4.41 25.82 15.44
N GLY A 110 -4.59 24.79 14.61
CA GLY A 110 -3.50 24.08 13.95
C GLY A 110 -2.91 22.94 14.79
N GLU A 111 -3.43 22.64 15.99
CA GLU A 111 -2.97 21.51 16.79
C GLU A 111 -3.45 20.17 16.20
N VAL A 112 -2.58 19.17 16.16
CA VAL A 112 -2.96 17.82 15.72
C VAL A 112 -3.61 17.10 16.90
N VAL A 113 -4.95 17.06 16.92
CA VAL A 113 -5.75 16.33 17.91
C VAL A 113 -5.96 14.91 17.42
N ILE A 114 -5.48 13.94 18.20
CA ILE A 114 -5.74 12.53 17.96
C ILE A 114 -7.18 12.26 18.39
N ASN A 115 -8.02 11.81 17.44
CA ASN A 115 -9.40 11.49 17.76
C ASN A 115 -9.46 10.12 18.47
N GLU A 116 -9.38 10.11 19.80
CA GLU A 116 -9.38 8.90 20.64
C GLU A 116 -10.65 8.03 20.50
N ASN A 117 -11.72 8.54 19.88
CA ASN A 117 -13.01 7.86 19.72
C ASN A 117 -13.10 6.88 18.52
N LEU A 118 -12.01 6.66 17.77
CA LEU A 118 -11.92 5.61 16.74
C LEU A 118 -10.71 4.72 17.03
N VAL A 119 -11.02 3.54 17.56
CA VAL A 119 -10.16 2.54 18.21
C VAL A 119 -8.80 2.25 17.54
N SER A 120 -7.79 2.10 18.42
CA SER A 120 -6.51 1.37 18.29
C SER A 120 -5.32 2.03 17.59
N ALA A 121 -4.87 3.17 18.10
CA ALA A 121 -3.43 3.46 18.18
C ALA A 121 -3.16 4.33 19.42
N THR A 122 -3.05 3.70 20.59
CA THR A 122 -2.55 4.36 21.79
C THR A 122 -1.09 4.73 21.53
N LEU A 123 -0.76 6.02 21.45
CA LEU A 123 0.63 6.45 21.52
C LEU A 123 1.23 5.99 22.85
N PRO A 124 2.47 5.50 22.90
CA PRO A 124 3.11 5.19 24.16
C PRO A 124 3.26 6.49 24.96
N THR A 125 2.53 6.62 26.05
CA THR A 125 2.85 7.58 27.11
C THR A 125 4.27 7.29 27.61
N PRO A 126 5.10 8.32 27.88
CA PRO A 126 6.43 8.11 28.43
C PRO A 126 6.28 7.69 29.89
N VAL A 127 6.09 6.39 30.13
CA VAL A 127 6.12 5.78 31.46
C VAL A 127 7.23 4.74 31.47
N ASP A 128 8.09 4.87 32.47
CA ASP A 128 9.24 4.01 32.77
C ASP A 128 8.94 2.50 32.65
N GLN A 129 9.80 1.85 31.87
CA GLN A 129 10.07 0.41 31.70
C GLN A 129 9.18 -0.62 32.43
N SER A 130 8.43 -1.41 31.65
CA SER A 130 8.23 -2.85 31.89
C SER A 130 8.01 -3.59 30.57
N LEU A 131 8.47 -4.85 30.50
CA LEU A 131 8.53 -5.79 29.38
C LEU A 131 7.16 -6.15 28.74
N GLU A 132 6.34 -5.16 28.37
CA GLU A 132 5.13 -5.43 27.61
C GLU A 132 5.50 -5.62 26.13
N PRO A 133 5.18 -6.78 25.52
CA PRO A 133 5.47 -7.01 24.11
C PRO A 133 4.74 -5.96 23.28
N ALA A 134 5.46 -5.36 22.33
CA ALA A 134 4.91 -4.35 21.43
C ALA A 134 3.55 -4.80 20.87
N HIS A 135 2.50 -4.00 21.11
CA HIS A 135 1.15 -4.35 20.69
C HIS A 135 1.04 -4.28 19.16
N TYR A 136 0.90 -5.45 18.52
CA TYR A 136 0.67 -5.52 17.07
C TYR A 136 -0.76 -5.04 16.75
N PRO A 137 -0.96 -4.19 15.73
CA PRO A 137 -2.27 -3.65 15.43
C PRO A 137 -3.26 -4.75 15.03
N ASN A 138 -4.37 -4.85 15.77
CA ASN A 138 -5.41 -5.86 15.52
C ASN A 138 -6.04 -5.75 14.13
N SER A 139 -6.02 -4.56 13.52
CA SER A 139 -6.54 -4.31 12.17
C SER A 139 -5.76 -5.04 11.07
N LEU A 140 -4.49 -5.40 11.31
CA LEU A 140 -3.67 -6.15 10.35
C LEU A 140 -3.75 -7.67 10.51
N LEU A 141 -4.33 -8.18 11.60
CA LEU A 141 -4.44 -9.63 11.86
C LEU A 141 -5.15 -10.40 10.75
N PRO A 142 -6.20 -9.88 10.08
CA PRO A 142 -6.80 -10.55 8.92
C PRO A 142 -5.78 -10.76 7.80
N THR A 143 -4.99 -9.73 7.48
CA THR A 143 -3.93 -9.79 6.45
C THR A 143 -2.80 -10.75 6.86
N VAL A 144 -2.45 -10.79 8.14
CA VAL A 144 -1.46 -11.76 8.67
C VAL A 144 -1.95 -13.19 8.52
N THR A 145 -3.21 -13.45 8.88
CA THR A 145 -3.83 -14.78 8.74
C THR A 145 -3.86 -15.23 7.27
N MET A 146 -4.14 -14.29 6.37
CA MET A 146 -4.09 -14.54 4.93
C MET A 146 -2.66 -14.84 4.45
N ALA A 147 -1.68 -14.02 4.85
CA ALA A 147 -0.27 -14.23 4.53
C ALA A 147 0.23 -15.58 5.06
N GLU A 148 -0.20 -16.00 6.25
CA GLU A 148 0.14 -17.31 6.80
C GLU A 148 -0.40 -18.47 5.95
N LYS A 149 -1.56 -18.34 5.32
CA LYS A 149 -2.10 -19.40 4.45
C LYS A 149 -1.36 -19.47 3.12
N ILE A 150 -1.06 -18.33 2.53
CA ILE A 150 -0.59 -18.24 1.13
C ILE A 150 0.94 -18.29 1.01
N LEU A 151 1.67 -17.80 2.00
CA LEU A 151 3.14 -17.75 1.93
C LEU A 151 3.76 -19.16 1.93
N PRO A 152 4.79 -19.40 1.09
CA PRO A 152 5.57 -20.62 1.13
C PRO A 152 6.16 -20.90 2.52
N GLU A 153 6.29 -22.17 2.87
CA GLU A 153 6.77 -22.59 4.21
C GLU A 153 8.18 -22.04 4.51
N GLN A 154 9.05 -21.97 3.51
CA GLN A 154 10.39 -21.41 3.63
C GLN A 154 10.35 -19.93 4.03
N THR A 155 9.56 -19.12 3.34
CA THR A 155 9.38 -17.68 3.63
C THR A 155 8.75 -17.48 5.00
N ARG A 156 7.77 -18.32 5.37
CA ARG A 156 7.10 -18.26 6.67
C ARG A 156 8.06 -18.50 7.84
N LYS A 157 8.95 -19.49 7.70
CA LYS A 157 9.97 -19.81 8.73
C LYS A 157 11.05 -18.74 8.85
N LEU A 158 11.47 -18.16 7.72
CA LEU A 158 12.56 -17.18 7.70
C LEU A 158 12.11 -15.78 8.13
N VAL A 159 10.98 -15.32 7.60
CA VAL A 159 10.52 -13.93 7.72
C VAL A 159 9.45 -13.79 8.80
N GLY A 160 8.52 -14.74 8.88
CA GLY A 160 7.35 -14.65 9.75
C GLY A 160 6.21 -13.81 9.11
N PRO A 161 4.94 -14.26 9.20
CA PRO A 161 3.80 -13.54 8.63
C PRO A 161 3.61 -12.11 9.14
N HIS A 162 3.82 -11.88 10.45
CA HIS A 162 3.67 -10.54 11.05
C HIS A 162 4.67 -9.53 10.49
N PHE A 163 5.94 -9.92 10.42
CA PHE A 163 6.97 -9.05 9.84
C PHE A 163 6.72 -8.82 8.35
N PHE A 164 6.32 -9.88 7.62
CA PHE A 164 6.01 -9.76 6.20
C PHE A 164 4.92 -8.70 5.96
N VAL A 165 3.80 -8.77 6.68
CA VAL A 165 2.71 -7.80 6.53
C VAL A 165 3.15 -6.39 6.97
N THR A 166 3.90 -6.27 8.05
CA THR A 166 4.42 -4.97 8.52
C THR A 166 5.32 -4.33 7.48
N PHE A 167 6.28 -5.08 6.95
CA PHE A 167 7.21 -4.62 5.92
C PHE A 167 6.46 -4.09 4.69
N TRP A 168 5.49 -4.86 4.20
CA TRP A 168 4.74 -4.47 3.00
C TRP A 168 3.66 -3.43 3.23
N GLN A 169 3.20 -3.22 4.46
CA GLN A 169 2.23 -2.17 4.79
C GLN A 169 2.89 -0.80 4.94
N LEU A 170 4.13 -0.73 5.45
CA LEU A 170 4.85 0.52 5.72
C LEU A 170 5.30 1.23 4.45
N GLU A 171 5.15 2.55 4.41
CA GLU A 171 5.71 3.43 3.39
C GLU A 171 7.06 4.02 3.86
N LEU A 172 7.85 4.54 2.92
CA LEU A 172 9.19 5.05 3.22
C LEU A 172 9.17 6.19 4.28
N PHE A 173 8.15 7.05 4.23
CA PHE A 173 7.99 8.15 5.18
C PHE A 173 7.56 7.70 6.57
N ASP A 174 7.02 6.49 6.72
CA ASP A 174 6.71 5.94 8.05
C ASP A 174 8.00 5.52 8.78
N ILE A 175 9.10 5.31 8.04
CA ILE A 175 10.38 4.83 8.56
C ILE A 175 11.38 5.99 8.73
N ARG A 176 11.42 6.94 7.78
CA ARG A 176 12.38 8.04 7.80
C ARG A 176 11.74 9.36 7.37
N MET A 177 11.71 10.32 8.28
CA MET A 177 11.41 11.71 7.97
C MET A 177 12.60 12.40 7.27
N PRO A 178 12.41 13.16 6.17
CA PRO A 178 13.50 13.88 5.51
C PRO A 178 13.79 15.25 6.18
N ASP A 179 14.37 15.24 7.38
CA ASP A 179 14.57 16.44 8.23
C ASP A 179 15.28 17.60 7.51
N GLU A 180 16.34 17.29 6.76
CA GLU A 180 17.15 18.28 6.05
C GLU A 180 16.32 19.12 5.06
N ARG A 181 15.36 18.48 4.36
CA ARG A 181 14.51 19.19 3.40
C ARG A 181 13.54 20.13 4.09
N TYR A 182 12.98 19.73 5.23
CA TYR A 182 12.09 20.60 6.01
C TYR A 182 12.86 21.83 6.52
N ILE A 183 14.05 21.64 7.09
CA ILE A 183 14.87 22.75 7.60
C ILE A 183 15.24 23.74 6.48
N CYS A 184 15.66 23.23 5.32
CA CYS A 184 15.97 24.07 4.16
C CYS A 184 14.75 24.86 3.69
N GLU A 185 13.58 24.21 3.58
CA GLU A 185 12.35 24.86 3.13
C GLU A 185 11.83 25.89 4.13
N THR A 186 11.87 25.60 5.43
CA THR A 186 11.52 26.57 6.49
C THR A 186 12.45 27.78 6.45
N SER A 187 13.76 27.57 6.26
CA SER A 187 14.72 28.67 6.13
C SER A 187 14.43 29.54 4.89
N ARG A 188 14.09 28.91 3.76
CA ARG A 188 13.69 29.60 2.52
C ARG A 188 12.43 30.44 2.70
N LEU A 189 11.43 29.93 3.40
CA LEU A 189 10.17 30.63 3.67
C LEU A 189 10.37 31.80 4.65
N ASN A 190 11.19 31.63 5.68
CA ASN A 190 11.54 32.70 6.62
C ASN A 190 12.30 33.86 5.96
N LEU A 191 13.05 33.61 4.87
CA LEU A 191 13.71 34.67 4.10
C LEU A 191 12.74 35.48 3.22
N LEU A 192 11.54 34.96 2.95
CA LEU A 192 10.51 35.61 2.13
C LEU A 192 9.51 36.43 2.96
N THR A 193 9.58 36.34 4.30
CA THR A 193 8.70 37.02 5.25
C THR A 193 9.45 38.20 5.88
#